data_AF-A0AB39MB19-F1
#
_entry.id   AF-A0AB39MB19-F1
#
_cell.length_a   1.000
_cell.length_b   1.000
_cell.length_c   1.000
_cell.angle_alpha   90.00
_cell.angle_beta   90.00
_cell.angle_gamma   90.00
#
_symmetry.space_group_name_H-M   'P 1'
#
loop_
_entity.id
_entity.type
_entity.pdbx_description
1 polymer ?
#
loop_
_entity_poly.entity_id
_entity_poly.type
_entity_poly.pdbx_seq_one_letter_code
_entity_poly.pdbx_strand_id
1 'polypeptide(L)'
;MSWIRRHQRKEEPSAKRLPDLEFLALVKTGLEEIAPGVTQGAQLKGNSLISPQGWAVAVAPPHHGGGHHYDLVALPDVSLQPDVPCFMDCVVSMSADPQDAANTWVQTAGACLLELLDRRAHFADHTDPDDERGVPGWHMITSGAAGLGSDVDENRRLQRALLEANVLRQVADSFTADLESPFFNGVKVFYGGRPGAMQAEIRVNGERHEAASAAMTALGLPDPTTFTAVRFYALLLPVPAGGSEPSYPSTPLDLASASVQASAHTHGAACACGGHLDPEHPGFDLALPHLVAELSEAERRRRVKSDTGAIIIAEGVGNFLKVRLPIRLDDGRTVVYLAWVYLKAAVIDDFVQRVRDDNLVGHRFEGLLCNAIGPWGEDVLRSPVVLGGQRINEDGSVHHSEVLESSDPLLSKVLTETWPAAFVLGDRFPHSPSD
;
A
#
# COMPACT_ATOMS: atom_id res chain seq x y z
N MET A 1 33.67 14.79 8.02
CA MET A 1 32.96 15.20 6.78
C MET A 1 33.86 15.04 5.55
N SER A 2 33.84 13.88 4.87
CA SER A 2 34.69 13.61 3.68
C SER A 2 33.99 12.77 2.60
N TRP A 3 32.66 12.83 2.50
CA TRP A 3 31.90 11.97 1.57
C TRP A 3 31.36 12.63 0.30
N ILE A 4 31.74 13.88 -0.02
CA ILE A 4 31.50 14.45 -1.35
C ILE A 4 32.77 14.29 -2.18
N ARG A 5 33.08 13.05 -2.60
CA ARG A 5 33.97 12.84 -3.75
C ARG A 5 33.09 12.82 -5.00
N ARG A 6 33.21 13.87 -5.82
CA ARG A 6 32.64 13.90 -7.19
C ARG A 6 33.20 12.71 -7.97
N HIS A 7 32.45 11.63 -8.06
CA HIS A 7 32.67 10.62 -9.08
C HIS A 7 32.01 11.07 -10.40
N GLN A 8 32.72 10.87 -11.50
CA GLN A 8 32.27 11.20 -12.84
C GLN A 8 30.98 10.43 -13.17
N ARG A 9 29.92 11.19 -13.47
CA ARG A 9 28.64 10.72 -14.02
C ARG A 9 28.92 9.95 -15.32
N LYS A 10 28.89 8.62 -15.29
CA LYS A 10 29.41 7.79 -16.40
C LYS A 10 28.36 7.12 -17.29
N GLU A 11 27.07 7.30 -17.06
CA GLU A 11 26.03 6.89 -18.02
C GLU A 11 24.92 7.95 -18.07
N GLU A 12 24.50 8.32 -19.28
CA GLU A 12 23.31 9.16 -19.47
C GLU A 12 22.08 8.39 -18.97
N PRO A 13 21.17 9.03 -18.22
CA PRO A 13 19.92 8.40 -17.81
C PRO A 13 19.16 7.89 -19.04
N SER A 14 18.59 6.68 -18.94
CA SER A 14 17.75 6.14 -20.01
C SER A 14 16.60 7.11 -20.29
N ALA A 15 16.21 7.26 -21.57
CA ALA A 15 15.11 8.14 -21.98
C ALA A 15 13.75 7.81 -21.32
N LYS A 16 13.64 6.65 -20.64
CA LYS A 16 12.43 6.22 -19.90
C LYS A 16 12.53 6.43 -18.38
N ARG A 17 13.64 6.95 -17.86
CA ARG A 17 13.76 7.32 -16.44
C ARG A 17 13.24 8.74 -16.26
N LEU A 18 12.22 8.92 -15.42
CA LEU A 18 11.77 10.24 -15.01
C LEU A 18 12.90 11.03 -14.33
N PRO A 19 12.89 12.37 -14.47
CA PRO A 19 13.63 13.26 -13.60
C PRO A 19 13.34 12.99 -12.12
N ASP A 20 14.34 13.20 -11.25
CA ASP A 20 14.26 12.81 -9.84
C ASP A 20 13.06 13.44 -9.11
N LEU A 21 12.72 14.69 -9.39
CA LEU A 21 11.56 15.37 -8.79
C LEU A 21 10.22 14.83 -9.28
N GLU A 22 10.14 14.42 -10.55
CA GLU A 22 8.93 13.80 -11.10
C GLU A 22 8.72 12.41 -10.49
N PHE A 23 9.80 11.63 -10.34
CA PHE A 23 9.74 10.35 -9.64
C PHE A 23 9.36 10.52 -8.17
N LEU A 24 9.94 11.50 -7.46
CA LEU A 24 9.57 11.81 -6.08
C LEU A 24 8.14 12.34 -5.94
N ALA A 25 7.55 12.92 -6.98
CA ALA A 25 6.12 13.24 -6.98
C ALA A 25 5.27 11.96 -6.93
N LEU A 26 5.66 10.91 -7.65
CA LEU A 26 4.98 9.60 -7.57
C LEU A 26 5.13 8.97 -6.18
N VAL A 27 6.33 9.06 -5.60
CA VAL A 27 6.58 8.61 -4.22
C VAL A 27 5.73 9.41 -3.23
N LYS A 28 5.64 10.73 -3.38
CA LYS A 28 4.78 11.59 -2.55
C LYS A 28 3.32 11.13 -2.63
N THR A 29 2.79 10.94 -3.83
CA THR A 29 1.42 10.46 -4.04
C THR A 29 1.20 9.11 -3.37
N GLY A 30 2.09 8.13 -3.57
CA GLY A 30 1.94 6.82 -2.95
C GLY A 30 2.03 6.84 -1.42
N LEU A 31 2.89 7.69 -0.84
CA LEU A 31 2.93 7.88 0.61
C LEU A 31 1.63 8.50 1.15
N GLU A 32 1.06 9.48 0.43
CA GLU A 32 -0.22 10.10 0.77
C GLU A 32 -1.39 9.12 0.65
N GLU A 33 -1.36 8.21 -0.33
CA GLU A 33 -2.36 7.15 -0.49
C GLU A 33 -2.33 6.14 0.67
N ILE A 34 -1.13 5.76 1.14
CA ILE A 34 -0.98 4.83 2.27
C ILE A 34 -1.27 5.52 3.62
N ALA A 35 -0.82 6.75 3.80
CA ALA A 35 -0.96 7.52 5.03
C ALA A 35 -1.47 8.94 4.72
N PRO A 36 -2.79 9.13 4.59
CA PRO A 36 -3.37 10.44 4.29
C PRO A 36 -2.92 11.52 5.28
N GLY A 37 -2.54 12.69 4.76
CA GLY A 37 -2.01 13.81 5.51
C GLY A 37 -0.51 13.75 5.77
N VAL A 38 0.17 12.60 5.57
CA VAL A 38 1.60 12.49 5.87
C VAL A 38 2.44 13.43 5.02
N THR A 39 2.02 13.71 3.79
CA THR A 39 2.74 14.60 2.87
C THR A 39 2.20 16.03 2.87
N GLN A 40 1.31 16.36 3.81
CA GLN A 40 0.71 17.70 3.92
C GLN A 40 1.80 18.75 4.17
N GLY A 41 1.87 19.71 3.23
CA GLY A 41 2.89 20.76 3.25
C GLY A 41 4.29 20.32 2.79
N ALA A 42 4.48 19.04 2.44
CA ALA A 42 5.76 18.54 1.94
C ALA A 42 6.09 19.12 0.56
N GLN A 43 7.36 19.52 0.39
CA GLN A 43 7.86 20.22 -0.79
C GLN A 43 8.83 19.35 -1.58
N LEU A 44 8.70 19.40 -2.90
CA LEU A 44 9.66 18.84 -3.84
C LEU A 44 10.70 19.91 -4.17
N LYS A 45 11.96 19.68 -3.81
CA LYS A 45 13.06 20.63 -4.04
C LYS A 45 14.38 19.93 -4.29
N GLY A 46 15.08 20.33 -5.35
CA GLY A 46 16.36 19.75 -5.73
C GLY A 46 16.19 18.29 -6.18
N ASN A 47 16.59 17.35 -5.32
CA ASN A 47 16.43 15.91 -5.49
C ASN A 47 15.72 15.29 -4.27
N SER A 48 14.86 16.06 -3.59
CA SER A 48 14.27 15.65 -2.31
C SER A 48 12.80 16.04 -2.19
N LEU A 49 12.03 15.16 -1.58
CA LEU A 49 10.73 15.39 -0.96
C LEU A 49 11.00 15.69 0.53
N ILE A 50 10.69 16.89 0.97
CA ILE A 50 10.99 17.37 2.33
C ILE A 50 9.69 17.69 3.03
N SER A 51 9.43 17.03 4.15
CA SER A 51 8.25 17.25 4.95
C SER A 51 8.51 18.33 6.01
N PRO A 52 7.51 19.22 6.29
CA PRO A 52 7.61 20.16 7.40
C PRO A 52 7.55 19.47 8.77
N GLN A 53 7.16 18.19 8.82
CA GLN A 53 7.17 17.35 10.02
C GLN A 53 8.55 16.77 10.34
N GLY A 54 9.60 17.11 9.57
CA GLY A 54 10.98 16.78 9.94
C GLY A 54 11.54 15.48 9.33
N TRP A 55 10.82 14.84 8.41
CA TRP A 55 11.34 13.74 7.60
C TRP A 55 11.60 14.17 6.15
N ALA A 56 12.43 13.40 5.43
CA ALA A 56 12.67 13.62 4.01
C ALA A 56 12.92 12.30 3.25
N VAL A 57 12.68 12.32 1.95
CA VAL A 57 13.07 11.27 1.01
C VAL A 57 13.81 11.91 -0.14
N ALA A 58 14.98 11.40 -0.52
CA ALA A 58 15.79 11.95 -1.59
C ALA A 58 16.21 10.87 -2.60
N VAL A 59 16.43 11.27 -3.85
CA VAL A 59 17.08 10.41 -4.85
C VAL A 59 18.58 10.67 -4.80
N ALA A 60 19.35 9.65 -4.43
CA ALA A 60 20.81 9.69 -4.45
C ALA A 60 21.36 9.56 -5.88
N PRO A 61 22.60 10.02 -6.12
CA PRO A 61 23.33 9.64 -7.32
C PRO A 61 23.36 8.11 -7.46
N PRO A 62 23.26 7.57 -8.68
CA PRO A 62 23.21 6.13 -8.88
C PRO A 62 24.50 5.48 -8.33
N HIS A 63 24.34 4.59 -7.35
CA HIS A 63 25.44 3.82 -6.76
C HIS A 63 25.66 2.49 -7.49
N HIS A 64 24.60 1.93 -8.09
CA HIS A 64 24.63 0.68 -8.87
C HIS A 64 23.41 0.57 -9.79
N GLY A 65 23.50 -0.30 -10.80
CA GLY A 65 22.39 -0.55 -11.74
C GLY A 65 22.39 0.39 -12.96
N GLY A 66 21.71 -0.04 -14.03
CA GLY A 66 21.63 0.72 -15.28
C GLY A 66 20.65 1.91 -15.20
N GLY A 67 20.50 2.64 -16.30
CA GLY A 67 19.76 3.91 -16.38
C GLY A 67 18.26 3.92 -16.05
N HIS A 68 17.68 2.85 -15.49
CA HIS A 68 16.29 2.75 -15.01
C HIS A 68 16.19 2.64 -13.47
N HIS A 69 17.32 2.75 -12.79
CA HIS A 69 17.44 2.58 -11.35
C HIS A 69 17.19 3.91 -10.60
N TYR A 70 16.50 3.84 -9.46
CA TYR A 70 16.37 4.92 -8.50
C TYR A 70 16.92 4.45 -7.15
N ASP A 71 17.97 5.12 -6.68
CA ASP A 71 18.50 4.96 -5.34
C ASP A 71 17.84 6.02 -4.45
N LEU A 72 17.02 5.59 -3.50
CA LEU A 72 16.33 6.45 -2.56
C LEU A 72 17.00 6.40 -1.20
N VAL A 73 17.10 7.56 -0.58
CA VAL A 73 17.53 7.73 0.81
C VAL A 73 16.34 8.27 1.59
N ALA A 74 15.90 7.52 2.60
CA ALA A 74 14.90 7.97 3.56
C ALA A 74 15.61 8.53 4.79
N LEU A 75 15.17 9.71 5.25
CA LEU A 75 15.67 10.41 6.41
C LEU A 75 14.50 10.66 7.37
N PRO A 76 14.24 9.77 8.34
CA PRO A 76 13.10 9.89 9.25
C PRO A 76 13.16 11.12 10.16
N ASP A 77 14.35 11.67 10.40
CA ASP A 77 14.54 12.81 11.31
C ASP A 77 15.71 13.69 10.85
N VAL A 78 15.42 14.71 10.05
CA VAL A 78 16.43 15.64 9.52
C VAL A 78 16.96 16.63 10.56
N SER A 79 16.36 16.66 11.76
CA SER A 79 16.75 17.55 12.85
C SER A 79 18.00 17.06 13.60
N LEU A 80 18.25 15.75 13.56
CA LEU A 80 19.40 15.11 14.20
C LEU A 80 20.67 15.36 13.37
N GLN A 81 21.38 16.44 13.68
CA GLN A 81 22.64 16.83 13.05
C GLN A 81 23.80 16.59 14.02
N PRO A 82 25.01 16.22 13.54
CA PRO A 82 25.40 16.04 12.15
C PRO A 82 25.08 14.65 11.56
N ASP A 83 24.73 13.67 12.40
CA ASP A 83 24.56 12.27 12.02
C ASP A 83 23.09 11.95 11.77
N VAL A 84 22.56 12.50 10.67
CA VAL A 84 21.14 12.31 10.30
C VAL A 84 20.88 10.80 10.06
N PRO A 85 19.97 10.18 10.82
CA PRO A 85 19.63 8.78 10.62
C PRO A 85 19.01 8.63 9.23
N CYS A 86 19.56 7.72 8.41
CA CYS A 86 19.02 7.45 7.10
C CYS A 86 19.20 5.98 6.70
N PHE A 87 18.32 5.51 5.83
CA PHE A 87 18.44 4.19 5.21
C PHE A 87 18.25 4.30 3.70
N MET A 88 18.91 3.40 2.98
CA MET A 88 18.90 3.40 1.52
C MET A 88 18.12 2.21 0.98
N ASP A 89 17.30 2.48 -0.03
CA ASP A 89 16.67 1.44 -0.84
C ASP A 89 16.76 1.78 -2.32
N CYS A 90 16.65 0.75 -3.13
CA CYS A 90 17.03 0.73 -4.51
C CYS A 90 15.86 0.10 -5.29
N VAL A 91 15.25 0.84 -6.21
CA VAL A 91 14.13 0.35 -7.03
C VAL A 91 14.40 0.53 -8.51
N VAL A 92 13.87 -0.41 -9.29
CA VAL A 92 13.92 -0.39 -10.74
C VAL A 92 12.54 -0.73 -11.26
N SER A 93 12.14 -0.05 -12.32
CA SER A 93 10.92 -0.44 -13.02
C SER A 93 11.18 -1.66 -13.90
N MET A 94 10.59 -2.79 -13.55
CA MET A 94 10.64 -4.02 -14.34
C MET A 94 9.71 -3.97 -15.57
N SER A 95 8.65 -3.16 -15.50
CA SER A 95 7.68 -2.89 -16.57
C SER A 95 8.08 -1.72 -17.49
N ALA A 96 9.17 -1.02 -17.14
CA ALA A 96 9.58 0.28 -17.68
C ALA A 96 8.60 1.45 -17.41
N ASP A 97 7.59 1.27 -16.55
CA ASP A 97 6.83 2.36 -15.93
C ASP A 97 7.44 2.78 -14.57
N PRO A 98 7.94 4.02 -14.44
CA PRO A 98 8.45 4.57 -13.18
C PRO A 98 7.44 4.59 -12.03
N GLN A 99 6.12 4.59 -12.30
CA GLN A 99 5.10 4.45 -11.25
C GLN A 99 5.23 3.13 -10.50
N ASP A 100 5.48 2.02 -11.20
CA ASP A 100 5.63 0.71 -10.57
C ASP A 100 6.85 0.67 -9.63
N ALA A 101 7.93 1.36 -10.00
CA ALA A 101 9.11 1.49 -9.15
C ALA A 101 8.81 2.33 -7.90
N ALA A 102 8.07 3.43 -8.03
CA ALA A 102 7.64 4.26 -6.91
C ALA A 102 6.70 3.46 -5.97
N ASN A 103 5.70 2.77 -6.52
CA ASN A 103 4.78 1.91 -5.77
C ASN A 103 5.52 0.81 -5.01
N THR A 104 6.48 0.15 -5.67
CA THR A 104 7.31 -0.88 -5.04
C THR A 104 8.09 -0.32 -3.86
N TRP A 105 8.67 0.87 -4.00
CA TRP A 105 9.38 1.53 -2.90
C TRP A 105 8.42 1.86 -1.75
N VAL A 106 7.29 2.50 -2.07
CA VAL A 106 6.27 2.93 -1.11
C VAL A 106 5.72 1.74 -0.32
N GLN A 107 5.39 0.62 -0.98
CA GLN A 107 4.87 -0.59 -0.34
C GLN A 107 5.90 -1.36 0.49
N THR A 108 7.20 -1.06 0.34
CA THR A 108 8.28 -1.75 1.07
C THR A 108 9.03 -0.79 1.98
N ALA A 109 10.10 -0.16 1.50
CA ALA A 109 10.91 0.78 2.26
C ALA A 109 10.12 2.00 2.77
N GLY A 110 9.14 2.49 2.00
CA GLY A 110 8.25 3.58 2.39
C GLY A 110 7.33 3.19 3.56
N ALA A 111 6.79 1.97 3.55
CA ALA A 111 5.99 1.45 4.66
C ALA A 111 6.80 1.36 5.96
N CYS A 112 8.07 0.90 5.89
CA CYS A 112 8.98 0.93 7.02
C CYS A 112 9.31 2.36 7.51
N LEU A 113 9.41 3.34 6.59
CA LEU A 113 9.57 4.76 6.96
C LEU A 113 8.34 5.26 7.73
N LEU A 114 7.14 5.00 7.22
CA LEU A 114 5.89 5.42 7.87
C LEU A 114 5.76 4.78 9.26
N GLU A 115 6.11 3.49 9.37
CA GLU A 115 6.06 2.78 10.64
C GLU A 115 7.09 3.30 11.65
N LEU A 116 8.30 3.68 11.22
CA LEU A 116 9.26 4.36 12.12
C LEU A 116 8.70 5.66 12.70
N LEU A 117 7.87 6.37 11.93
CA LEU A 117 7.30 7.65 12.32
C LEU A 117 6.03 7.49 13.19
N ASP A 118 5.22 6.46 12.95
CA ASP A 118 3.94 6.20 13.65
C ASP A 118 4.05 5.22 14.83
N ARG A 119 4.76 4.09 14.65
CA ARG A 119 5.12 3.07 15.66
C ARG A 119 3.95 2.29 16.26
N ARG A 120 2.85 2.12 15.52
CA ARG A 120 1.62 1.46 15.98
C ARG A 120 1.33 0.16 15.23
N ALA A 121 2.28 -0.33 14.44
CA ALA A 121 2.15 -1.48 13.55
C ALA A 121 1.02 -1.33 12.53
N HIS A 122 0.84 -0.13 11.98
CA HIS A 122 -0.18 0.17 10.98
C HIS A 122 0.31 -0.08 9.55
N PHE A 123 1.59 0.15 9.30
CA PHE A 123 2.18 0.14 7.96
C PHE A 123 3.17 -1.02 7.77
N ALA A 124 3.84 -1.43 8.84
CA ALA A 124 4.78 -2.54 8.83
C ALA A 124 4.73 -3.33 10.15
N ASP A 125 5.11 -4.61 10.08
CA ASP A 125 5.07 -5.50 11.23
C ASP A 125 6.28 -5.26 12.15
N HIS A 126 6.03 -5.30 13.46
CA HIS A 126 7.07 -5.26 14.47
C HIS A 126 7.42 -6.69 14.90
N THR A 127 8.70 -6.94 15.15
CA THR A 127 9.17 -8.22 15.69
C THR A 127 10.22 -7.96 16.75
N ASP A 128 9.98 -8.50 17.94
CA ASP A 128 10.85 -8.32 19.10
C ASP A 128 12.19 -9.04 18.94
N PRO A 129 13.26 -8.59 19.64
CA PRO A 129 14.60 -9.19 19.56
C PRO A 129 14.70 -10.69 19.86
N ASP A 130 13.76 -11.21 20.65
CA ASP A 130 13.70 -12.61 21.10
C ASP A 130 12.65 -13.44 20.32
N ASP A 131 11.93 -12.83 19.37
CA ASP A 131 10.92 -13.53 18.58
C ASP A 131 11.57 -14.54 17.63
N GLU A 132 10.97 -15.73 17.52
CA GLU A 132 11.46 -16.82 16.65
C GLU A 132 11.47 -16.45 15.16
N ARG A 133 10.68 -15.44 14.77
CA ARG A 133 10.58 -14.88 13.41
C ARG A 133 11.45 -13.65 13.19
N GLY A 134 12.12 -13.13 14.22
CA GLY A 134 12.96 -11.93 14.15
C GLY A 134 14.44 -12.22 13.87
N VAL A 135 15.25 -11.18 13.76
CA VAL A 135 16.72 -11.30 13.76
C VAL A 135 17.16 -11.22 15.22
N PRO A 136 17.85 -12.25 15.75
CA PRO A 136 18.13 -12.34 17.18
C PRO A 136 18.92 -11.13 17.67
N GLY A 137 18.45 -10.52 18.75
CA GLY A 137 19.07 -9.34 19.37
C GLY A 137 18.70 -8.00 18.70
N TRP A 138 17.83 -8.00 17.69
CA TRP A 138 17.41 -6.80 16.98
C TRP A 138 15.90 -6.66 16.96
N HIS A 139 15.41 -5.45 17.24
CA HIS A 139 14.01 -5.13 16.96
C HIS A 139 13.85 -4.90 15.47
N MET A 140 12.84 -5.52 14.86
CA MET A 140 12.59 -5.40 13.43
C MET A 140 11.30 -4.65 13.12
N ILE A 141 11.36 -3.82 12.08
CA ILE A 141 10.19 -3.27 11.38
C ILE A 141 10.23 -3.79 9.95
N THR A 142 9.28 -4.64 9.57
CA THR A 142 9.32 -5.38 8.31
C THR A 142 8.11 -5.09 7.45
N SER A 143 8.33 -4.68 6.21
CA SER A 143 7.25 -4.48 5.24
C SER A 143 6.63 -5.82 4.82
N GLY A 144 5.43 -5.74 4.22
CA GLY A 144 4.93 -6.85 3.42
C GLY A 144 5.88 -7.20 2.25
N ALA A 145 5.77 -8.43 1.75
CA ALA A 145 6.47 -8.85 0.54
C ALA A 145 5.70 -8.39 -0.71
N ALA A 146 6.36 -7.66 -1.61
CA ALA A 146 5.80 -7.21 -2.89
C ALA A 146 6.23 -8.14 -4.03
N GLY A 147 5.26 -8.63 -4.82
CA GLY A 147 5.48 -9.43 -6.03
C GLY A 147 5.47 -8.56 -7.30
N LEU A 148 6.40 -8.83 -8.23
CA LEU A 148 6.70 -8.00 -9.40
C LEU A 148 6.53 -8.75 -10.74
N GLY A 149 5.92 -9.93 -10.73
CA GLY A 149 5.54 -10.68 -11.92
C GLY A 149 4.14 -10.31 -12.43
N SER A 150 3.85 -10.64 -13.69
CA SER A 150 2.50 -10.47 -14.25
C SER A 150 1.52 -11.57 -13.81
N ASP A 151 2.05 -12.72 -13.37
CA ASP A 151 1.26 -13.84 -12.87
C ASP A 151 1.04 -13.68 -11.36
N VAL A 152 -0.22 -13.43 -10.99
CA VAL A 152 -0.62 -13.14 -9.60
C VAL A 152 -0.47 -14.37 -8.70
N ASP A 153 -0.76 -15.56 -9.21
CA ASP A 153 -0.66 -16.78 -8.40
C ASP A 153 0.80 -17.17 -8.20
N GLU A 154 1.64 -16.95 -9.21
CA GLU A 154 3.07 -17.14 -9.07
C GLU A 154 3.72 -16.12 -8.12
N ASN A 155 3.28 -14.86 -8.16
CA ASN A 155 3.67 -13.85 -7.17
C ASN A 155 3.34 -14.33 -5.75
N ARG A 156 2.10 -14.76 -5.52
CA ARG A 156 1.65 -15.25 -4.20
C ARG A 156 2.43 -16.47 -3.74
N ARG A 157 2.73 -17.40 -4.65
CA ARG A 157 3.52 -18.61 -4.35
C ARG A 157 4.93 -18.24 -3.88
N LEU A 158 5.62 -17.36 -4.60
CA LEU A 158 6.97 -16.94 -4.19
C LEU A 158 6.98 -16.03 -2.96
N GLN A 159 5.98 -15.16 -2.79
CA GLN A 159 5.81 -14.36 -1.58
C GLN A 159 5.68 -15.27 -0.36
N ARG A 160 4.81 -16.28 -0.44
CA ARG A 160 4.63 -17.25 0.64
C ARG A 160 5.91 -18.02 0.93
N ALA A 161 6.56 -18.56 -0.10
CA ALA A 161 7.82 -19.30 0.08
C ALA A 161 8.91 -18.45 0.75
N LEU A 162 9.01 -17.17 0.38
CA LEU A 162 9.97 -16.24 0.96
C LEU A 162 9.66 -15.93 2.43
N LEU A 163 8.39 -15.71 2.77
CA LEU A 163 7.95 -15.41 4.13
C LEU A 163 8.05 -16.65 5.06
N GLU A 164 7.61 -17.82 4.59
CA GLU A 164 7.67 -19.08 5.34
C GLU A 164 9.11 -19.51 5.64
N ALA A 165 10.05 -19.22 4.73
CA ALA A 165 11.46 -19.51 4.94
C ALA A 165 12.12 -18.69 6.05
N ASN A 166 11.46 -17.62 6.52
CA ASN A 166 11.99 -16.74 7.56
C ASN A 166 13.44 -16.29 7.25
N VAL A 167 13.64 -15.80 6.02
CA VAL A 167 14.97 -15.60 5.43
C VAL A 167 15.92 -14.82 6.33
N LEU A 168 15.45 -13.70 6.90
CA LEU A 168 16.32 -12.85 7.73
C LEU A 168 16.79 -13.55 9.00
N ARG A 169 15.95 -14.35 9.66
CA ARG A 169 16.37 -15.19 10.79
C ARG A 169 17.44 -16.18 10.38
N GLN A 170 17.22 -16.89 9.27
CA GLN A 170 18.09 -17.97 8.80
C GLN A 170 19.47 -17.48 8.38
N VAL A 171 19.54 -16.24 7.87
CA VAL A 171 20.80 -15.65 7.37
C VAL A 171 21.40 -14.62 8.35
N ALA A 172 20.82 -14.40 9.53
CA ALA A 172 21.23 -13.37 10.49
C ALA A 172 22.73 -13.40 10.81
N ASP A 173 23.28 -14.59 11.06
CA ASP A 173 24.70 -14.77 11.43
C ASP A 173 25.66 -14.33 10.32
N SER A 174 25.17 -14.18 9.09
CA SER A 174 25.99 -13.81 7.94
C SER A 174 26.14 -12.30 7.71
N PHE A 175 25.36 -11.45 8.39
CA PHE A 175 25.40 -9.99 8.19
C PHE A 175 25.29 -9.14 9.47
N THR A 176 24.83 -9.70 10.59
CA THR A 176 24.58 -8.91 11.80
C THR A 176 25.83 -8.26 12.40
N ALA A 177 27.01 -8.85 12.17
CA ALA A 177 28.29 -8.26 12.56
C ALA A 177 28.66 -6.99 11.79
N ASP A 178 28.06 -6.78 10.62
CA ASP A 178 28.34 -5.67 9.71
C ASP A 178 27.30 -4.52 9.83
N LEU A 179 26.46 -4.56 10.87
CA LEU A 179 25.45 -3.53 11.17
C LEU A 179 26.09 -2.37 11.94
N GLU A 180 26.40 -1.29 11.23
CA GLU A 180 27.19 -0.17 11.77
C GLU A 180 26.34 0.99 12.34
N SER A 181 25.09 1.14 11.88
CA SER A 181 24.26 2.30 12.26
C SER A 181 23.73 2.16 13.69
N PRO A 182 23.90 3.19 14.55
CA PRO A 182 23.40 3.18 15.91
C PRO A 182 21.89 3.47 16.02
N PHE A 183 21.24 3.85 14.91
CA PHE A 183 19.80 4.18 14.91
C PHE A 183 18.98 3.03 14.34
N PHE A 184 19.32 2.59 13.14
CA PHE A 184 18.71 1.47 12.44
C PHE A 184 19.54 1.11 11.22
N ASN A 185 19.46 -0.15 10.79
CA ASN A 185 20.09 -0.63 9.57
C ASN A 185 19.02 -1.14 8.61
N GLY A 186 19.09 -0.72 7.36
CA GLY A 186 18.13 -1.12 6.33
C GLY A 186 18.56 -2.39 5.63
N VAL A 187 17.66 -3.38 5.55
CA VAL A 187 17.92 -4.65 4.88
C VAL A 187 16.86 -4.91 3.81
N LYS A 188 17.31 -4.98 2.56
CA LYS A 188 16.48 -5.38 1.44
C LYS A 188 16.68 -6.86 1.16
N VAL A 189 15.59 -7.60 1.07
CA VAL A 189 15.58 -8.97 0.57
C VAL A 189 14.93 -8.96 -0.81
N PHE A 190 15.63 -9.51 -1.80
CA PHE A 190 15.14 -9.68 -3.16
C PHE A 190 15.34 -11.13 -3.59
N TYR A 191 14.28 -11.74 -4.10
CA TYR A 191 14.27 -13.11 -4.58
C TYR A 191 13.45 -13.23 -5.85
N GLY A 192 14.06 -13.61 -6.96
CA GLY A 192 13.33 -13.71 -8.21
C GLY A 192 14.16 -13.62 -9.47
N GLY A 193 13.48 -13.75 -10.59
CA GLY A 193 14.09 -13.72 -11.91
C GLY A 193 13.26 -14.44 -12.95
N ARG A 194 13.92 -14.82 -14.05
CA ARG A 194 13.35 -15.72 -15.05
C ARG A 194 13.65 -17.17 -14.67
N PRO A 195 12.85 -18.15 -15.13
CA PRO A 195 13.20 -19.56 -14.96
C PRO A 195 14.63 -19.84 -15.44
N GLY A 196 15.45 -20.47 -14.59
CA GLY A 196 16.88 -20.74 -14.87
C GLY A 196 17.84 -19.55 -14.74
N ALA A 197 17.34 -18.36 -14.37
CA ALA A 197 18.13 -17.15 -14.14
C ALA A 197 17.65 -16.44 -12.86
N MET A 198 17.63 -17.20 -11.77
CA MET A 198 17.19 -16.73 -10.45
C MET A 198 18.25 -15.91 -9.75
N GLN A 199 17.80 -14.90 -9.01
CA GLN A 199 18.64 -14.07 -8.17
C GLN A 199 18.09 -14.06 -6.75
N ALA A 200 18.94 -14.46 -5.80
CA ALA A 200 18.76 -14.21 -4.37
C ALA A 200 19.76 -13.13 -3.96
N GLU A 201 19.26 -12.05 -3.39
CA GLU A 201 20.06 -10.90 -3.03
C GLU A 201 19.59 -10.30 -1.72
N ILE A 202 20.55 -10.18 -0.80
CA ILE A 202 20.40 -9.42 0.43
C ILE A 202 21.27 -8.18 0.29
N ARG A 203 20.68 -7.02 0.55
CA ARG A 203 21.41 -5.77 0.70
C ARG A 203 21.30 -5.27 2.12
N VAL A 204 22.42 -4.77 2.64
CA VAL A 204 22.49 -4.10 3.94
C VAL A 204 22.92 -2.67 3.68
N ASN A 205 22.14 -1.71 4.19
CA ASN A 205 22.34 -0.28 4.03
C ASN A 205 22.55 0.15 2.56
N GLY A 206 21.82 -0.48 1.65
CA GLY A 206 21.85 -0.20 0.21
C GLY A 206 22.91 -0.97 -0.59
N GLU A 207 23.90 -1.58 0.08
CA GLU A 207 24.96 -2.34 -0.56
C GLU A 207 24.66 -3.83 -0.60
N ARG A 208 25.01 -4.50 -1.70
CA ARG A 208 24.87 -5.96 -1.81
C ARG A 208 25.79 -6.64 -0.81
N HIS A 209 25.21 -7.48 0.04
CA HIS A 209 25.93 -8.23 1.05
C HIS A 209 26.18 -9.65 0.54
N GLU A 210 27.42 -9.95 0.12
CA GLU A 210 27.72 -11.20 -0.58
C GLU A 210 27.52 -12.44 0.30
N ALA A 211 27.96 -12.41 1.57
CA ALA A 211 27.80 -13.55 2.48
C ALA A 211 26.32 -13.89 2.73
N ALA A 212 25.50 -12.89 3.06
CA ALA A 212 24.06 -13.05 3.22
C ALA A 212 23.33 -13.46 1.93
N SER A 213 23.71 -12.90 0.78
CA SER A 213 23.14 -13.31 -0.52
C SER A 213 23.45 -14.77 -0.85
N ALA A 214 24.68 -15.22 -0.57
CA ALA A 214 25.07 -16.62 -0.71
C ALA A 214 24.32 -17.53 0.28
N ALA A 215 24.17 -17.12 1.55
CA ALA A 215 23.41 -17.86 2.55
C ALA A 215 21.93 -17.99 2.16
N MET A 216 21.32 -16.91 1.65
CA MET A 216 19.95 -16.93 1.14
C MET A 216 19.80 -17.88 -0.07
N THR A 217 20.78 -17.89 -0.97
CA THR A 217 20.81 -18.83 -2.11
C THR A 217 20.82 -20.29 -1.62
N ALA A 218 21.58 -20.57 -0.56
CA ALA A 218 21.70 -21.90 0.02
C ALA A 218 20.41 -22.42 0.69
N LEU A 219 19.41 -21.55 0.94
CA LEU A 219 18.09 -21.96 1.45
C LEU A 219 17.30 -22.81 0.44
N GLY A 220 17.67 -22.78 -0.85
CA GLY A 220 17.03 -23.63 -1.87
C GLY A 220 15.55 -23.34 -2.07
N LEU A 221 15.16 -22.06 -1.95
CA LEU A 221 13.80 -21.59 -2.23
C LEU A 221 13.36 -21.96 -3.65
N PRO A 222 12.05 -22.11 -3.90
CA PRO A 222 11.57 -22.63 -5.17
C PRO A 222 11.75 -21.64 -6.33
N ASP A 223 12.25 -22.13 -7.46
CA ASP A 223 12.34 -21.37 -8.70
C ASP A 223 10.97 -20.95 -9.23
N PRO A 224 10.88 -19.81 -9.95
CA PRO A 224 9.68 -19.38 -10.62
C PRO A 224 9.51 -20.12 -11.96
N THR A 225 8.27 -20.23 -12.39
CA THR A 225 7.81 -20.87 -13.62
C THR A 225 7.63 -19.85 -14.75
N THR A 226 7.44 -18.58 -14.41
CA THR A 226 7.45 -17.41 -15.30
C THR A 226 8.36 -16.33 -14.72
N PHE A 227 8.49 -15.16 -15.35
CA PHE A 227 9.21 -14.06 -14.70
C PHE A 227 8.44 -13.61 -13.46
N THR A 228 9.04 -13.81 -12.30
CA THR A 228 8.50 -13.39 -11.01
C THR A 228 9.65 -12.98 -10.11
N ALA A 229 9.49 -11.84 -9.46
CA ALA A 229 10.38 -11.43 -8.40
C ALA A 229 9.59 -10.93 -7.19
N VAL A 230 10.13 -11.18 -6.02
CA VAL A 230 9.56 -10.80 -4.75
C VAL A 230 10.60 -10.05 -3.95
N ARG A 231 10.17 -9.00 -3.26
CA ARG A 231 11.03 -8.32 -2.31
C ARG A 231 10.28 -7.83 -1.10
N PHE A 232 10.97 -7.67 0.00
CA PHE A 232 10.52 -6.88 1.15
C PHE A 232 11.69 -6.05 1.67
N TYR A 233 11.37 -5.14 2.59
CA TYR A 233 12.36 -4.34 3.27
C TYR A 233 12.18 -4.51 4.78
N ALA A 234 13.28 -4.50 5.51
CA ALA A 234 13.29 -4.52 6.97
C ALA A 234 14.22 -3.43 7.51
N LEU A 235 13.86 -2.87 8.65
CA LEU A 235 14.75 -2.05 9.46
C LEU A 235 15.09 -2.83 10.73
N LEU A 236 16.38 -2.96 11.02
CA LEU A 236 16.87 -3.53 12.28
C LEU A 236 17.30 -2.40 13.19
N LEU A 237 16.59 -2.25 14.31
CA LEU A 237 16.85 -1.23 15.32
C LEU A 237 17.61 -1.88 16.48
N PRO A 238 18.71 -1.26 16.95
CA PRO A 238 19.40 -1.76 18.13
C PRO A 238 18.53 -1.56 19.37
N VAL A 239 18.50 -2.57 20.24
CA VAL A 239 17.85 -2.48 21.55
C VAL A 239 18.91 -2.20 22.61
N PRO A 240 18.78 -1.10 23.38
CA PRO A 240 19.74 -0.78 24.44
C PRO A 240 19.84 -1.91 25.46
N ALA A 241 21.04 -2.15 25.98
CA ALA A 241 21.26 -3.17 27.00
C ALA A 241 20.37 -2.91 28.24
N GLY A 242 19.44 -3.83 28.52
CA GLY A 242 18.49 -3.75 29.64
C GLY A 242 17.20 -2.96 29.36
N GLY A 243 16.99 -2.48 28.12
CA GLY A 243 15.72 -1.90 27.68
C GLY A 243 14.82 -2.93 26.97
N SER A 244 13.52 -2.69 26.98
CA SER A 244 12.52 -3.47 26.21
C SER A 244 12.09 -2.78 24.92
N GLU A 245 12.54 -1.55 24.66
CA GLU A 245 12.14 -0.76 23.49
C GLU A 245 13.37 -0.33 22.68
N PRO A 246 13.28 -0.34 21.33
CA PRO A 246 14.35 0.13 20.47
C PRO A 246 14.48 1.67 20.51
N SER A 247 15.66 2.16 20.15
CA SER A 247 15.91 3.60 20.03
C SER A 247 15.31 4.16 18.74
N TYR A 248 14.12 4.77 18.83
CA TYR A 248 13.52 5.47 17.70
C TYR A 248 14.08 6.90 17.52
N PRO A 249 14.03 7.46 16.28
CA PRO A 249 14.25 8.89 16.06
C PRO A 249 13.33 9.79 16.89
N SER A 250 13.70 11.05 17.10
CA SER A 250 12.99 11.94 18.04
C SER A 250 11.74 12.58 17.43
N THR A 251 11.56 12.44 16.12
CA THR A 251 10.36 12.90 15.38
C THR A 251 9.29 11.80 15.38
N PRO A 252 8.30 11.82 16.29
CA PRO A 252 7.05 11.10 16.10
C PRO A 252 6.16 11.90 15.14
N LEU A 253 5.48 11.20 14.24
CA LEU A 253 4.25 11.75 13.68
C LEU A 253 3.13 11.42 14.67
N ASP A 254 2.47 12.45 15.19
CA ASP A 254 1.12 12.25 15.71
C ASP A 254 0.19 12.22 14.50
N LEU A 255 0.16 11.09 13.79
CA LEU A 255 -0.94 10.75 12.89
C LEU A 255 -2.17 10.45 13.77
N ALA A 256 -2.60 11.43 14.57
CA ALA A 256 -3.99 11.52 14.97
C ALA A 256 -4.77 11.65 13.66
N SER A 257 -5.84 10.87 13.53
CA SER A 257 -6.81 10.99 12.44
C SER A 257 -6.94 12.45 12.06
N ALA A 258 -6.74 12.79 10.80
CA ALA A 258 -6.96 14.14 10.29
C ALA A 258 -8.47 14.47 10.36
N SER A 259 -9.00 14.57 11.58
CA SER A 259 -10.26 15.23 11.88
C SER A 259 -9.97 16.72 11.84
N VAL A 260 -10.48 17.33 10.78
CA VAL A 260 -10.99 18.70 10.72
C VAL A 260 -10.96 19.40 12.07
N GLN A 261 -10.28 20.54 12.13
CA GLN A 261 -10.43 21.51 13.22
C GLN A 261 -11.92 21.88 13.38
N ALA A 262 -12.63 21.16 14.24
CA ALA A 262 -13.83 21.65 14.89
C ALA A 262 -13.40 22.08 16.30
N SER A 263 -13.58 23.39 16.53
CA SER A 263 -13.32 24.09 17.77
C SER A 263 -13.66 23.29 19.03
N ALA A 264 -12.73 23.34 19.98
CA ALA A 264 -12.85 22.81 21.32
C ALA A 264 -14.19 23.17 21.99
N HIS A 265 -15.02 22.16 22.21
CA HIS A 265 -15.90 22.13 23.37
C HIS A 265 -15.40 21.09 24.36
N THR A 266 -15.01 21.61 25.51
CA THR A 266 -14.56 20.91 26.70
C THR A 266 -15.70 20.05 27.24
N HIS A 267 -15.56 18.73 27.27
CA HIS A 267 -16.14 17.87 28.31
C HIS A 267 -15.30 16.60 28.45
N GLY A 268 -14.85 16.35 29.68
CA GLY A 268 -13.85 15.34 29.99
C GLY A 268 -14.39 13.97 30.37
N ALA A 269 -13.43 13.09 30.66
CA ALA A 269 -13.52 11.91 31.49
C ALA A 269 -14.60 10.88 31.15
N ALA A 270 -14.31 10.04 30.15
CA ALA A 270 -14.40 8.57 30.24
C ALA A 270 -14.02 7.97 28.88
N CYS A 271 -12.77 7.53 28.77
CA CYS A 271 -12.35 6.62 27.71
C CYS A 271 -12.87 5.22 28.06
N ALA A 272 -13.65 4.62 27.16
CA ALA A 272 -13.88 3.17 27.06
C ALA A 272 -14.45 2.83 25.68
N CYS A 273 -13.76 1.92 24.98
CA CYS A 273 -14.17 1.03 23.89
C CYS A 273 -14.98 1.56 22.68
N GLY A 274 -14.48 1.24 21.48
CA GLY A 274 -15.29 1.10 20.26
C GLY A 274 -15.25 2.31 19.32
N GLY A 275 -14.21 2.40 18.48
CA GLY A 275 -14.24 3.28 17.32
C GLY A 275 -15.40 2.87 16.41
N HIS A 276 -16.42 3.73 16.31
CA HIS A 276 -17.55 3.53 15.42
C HIS A 276 -17.02 3.50 13.97
N LEU A 277 -17.34 2.44 13.22
CA LEU A 277 -17.12 2.43 11.77
C LEU A 277 -17.97 3.56 11.20
N ASP A 278 -17.34 4.58 10.62
CA ASP A 278 -18.05 5.65 9.94
C ASP A 278 -18.66 5.09 8.65
N PRO A 279 -20.00 4.98 8.52
CA PRO A 279 -20.63 4.52 7.30
C PRO A 279 -20.43 5.49 6.11
N GLU A 280 -19.92 6.70 6.34
CA GLU A 280 -19.58 7.68 5.31
C GLU A 280 -18.09 7.64 4.89
N HIS A 281 -17.21 6.96 5.65
CA HIS A 281 -15.78 6.78 5.32
C HIS A 281 -15.35 5.30 5.39
N PRO A 282 -15.73 4.49 4.38
CA PRO A 282 -15.50 3.05 4.43
C PRO A 282 -14.02 2.70 4.22
N GLY A 283 -13.43 1.95 5.15
CA GLY A 283 -12.11 1.32 5.00
C GLY A 283 -12.04 0.18 3.96
N PHE A 284 -13.00 0.11 3.02
CA PHE A 284 -13.18 -0.96 2.04
C PHE A 284 -13.48 -0.36 0.65
N ASP A 285 -12.59 0.52 0.19
CA ASP A 285 -12.68 1.14 -1.14
C ASP A 285 -11.92 0.33 -2.20
N LEU A 286 -12.64 -0.14 -3.22
CA LEU A 286 -12.07 -0.89 -4.34
C LEU A 286 -11.67 0.06 -5.47
N ALA A 287 -10.36 0.13 -5.73
CA ALA A 287 -9.76 1.15 -6.60
C ALA A 287 -10.29 1.16 -8.05
N LEU A 288 -10.50 -0.01 -8.66
CA LEU A 288 -10.93 -0.11 -10.08
C LEU A 288 -11.96 -1.23 -10.30
N PRO A 289 -12.83 -1.13 -11.32
CA PRO A 289 -13.60 -2.27 -11.82
C PRO A 289 -12.67 -3.36 -12.35
N HIS A 290 -13.00 -4.63 -12.13
CA HIS A 290 -12.18 -5.79 -12.52
C HIS A 290 -11.77 -5.75 -14.00
N LEU A 291 -12.71 -5.47 -14.92
CA LEU A 291 -12.42 -5.37 -16.36
C LEU A 291 -11.51 -4.19 -16.74
N VAL A 292 -11.44 -3.15 -15.92
CA VAL A 292 -10.50 -2.02 -16.11
C VAL A 292 -9.15 -2.34 -15.45
N ALA A 293 -9.17 -3.03 -14.30
CA ALA A 293 -7.97 -3.50 -13.62
C ALA A 293 -7.16 -4.48 -14.48
N GLU A 294 -7.83 -5.34 -15.26
CA GLU A 294 -7.22 -6.30 -16.19
C GLU A 294 -6.57 -5.66 -17.43
N LEU A 295 -6.93 -4.42 -17.79
CA LEU A 295 -6.33 -3.75 -18.93
C LEU A 295 -4.89 -3.35 -18.61
N SER A 296 -4.01 -3.52 -19.59
CA SER A 296 -2.70 -2.90 -19.53
C SER A 296 -2.83 -1.38 -19.42
N GLU A 297 -1.86 -0.73 -18.79
CA GLU A 297 -1.95 0.70 -18.49
C GLU A 297 -2.00 1.58 -19.77
N ALA A 298 -1.34 1.15 -20.85
CA ALA A 298 -1.47 1.76 -22.18
C ALA A 298 -2.89 1.61 -22.77
N GLU A 299 -3.55 0.47 -22.53
CA GLU A 299 -4.92 0.25 -22.95
C GLU A 299 -5.91 1.03 -22.08
N ARG A 300 -5.67 1.14 -20.77
CA ARG A 300 -6.43 2.02 -19.87
C ARG A 300 -6.35 3.46 -20.35
N ARG A 301 -5.15 4.01 -20.57
CA ARG A 301 -4.96 5.38 -21.06
C ARG A 301 -5.65 5.64 -22.41
N ARG A 302 -5.71 4.63 -23.28
CA ARG A 302 -6.37 4.74 -24.59
C ARG A 302 -7.89 4.63 -24.49
N ARG A 303 -8.39 3.71 -23.66
CA ARG A 303 -9.80 3.30 -23.63
C ARG A 303 -10.61 4.06 -22.59
N VAL A 304 -10.06 4.39 -21.42
CA VAL A 304 -10.74 5.22 -20.41
C VAL A 304 -10.89 6.63 -20.96
N LYS A 305 -12.14 7.05 -21.18
CA LYS A 305 -12.50 8.38 -21.69
C LYS A 305 -12.88 9.34 -20.59
N SER A 306 -13.35 8.82 -19.46
CA SER A 306 -13.74 9.60 -18.29
C SER A 306 -13.52 8.76 -17.04
N ASP A 307 -12.93 9.39 -16.03
CA ASP A 307 -12.82 8.88 -14.67
C ASP A 307 -13.04 10.05 -13.72
N THR A 308 -14.10 9.98 -12.91
CA THR A 308 -14.45 11.03 -11.94
C THR A 308 -14.29 10.54 -10.49
N GLY A 309 -13.70 9.36 -10.28
CA GLY A 309 -13.69 8.67 -9.00
C GLY A 309 -15.04 8.01 -8.63
N ALA A 310 -16.16 8.52 -9.14
CA ALA A 310 -17.50 7.93 -8.97
C ALA A 310 -18.00 7.22 -10.25
N ILE A 311 -17.53 7.63 -11.42
CA ILE A 311 -17.91 7.07 -12.73
C ILE A 311 -16.65 6.83 -13.56
N ILE A 312 -16.57 5.65 -14.19
CA ILE A 312 -15.56 5.34 -15.21
C ILE A 312 -16.26 4.98 -16.51
N ILE A 313 -15.90 5.65 -17.61
CA ILE A 313 -16.36 5.31 -18.96
C ILE A 313 -15.13 4.85 -19.75
N ALA A 314 -15.13 3.58 -20.15
CA ALA A 314 -14.05 2.98 -20.92
C ALA A 314 -14.54 2.43 -22.26
N GLU A 315 -14.08 3.05 -23.35
CA GLU A 315 -14.41 2.69 -24.73
C GLU A 315 -14.05 1.23 -25.03
N GLY A 316 -15.05 0.47 -25.49
CA GLY A 316 -14.90 -0.95 -25.79
C GLY A 316 -14.76 -1.86 -24.56
N VAL A 317 -14.96 -1.32 -23.36
CA VAL A 317 -14.82 -2.05 -22.08
C VAL A 317 -16.11 -1.96 -21.28
N GLY A 318 -16.62 -0.75 -21.03
CA GLY A 318 -17.90 -0.57 -20.33
C GLY A 318 -18.05 0.78 -19.64
N ASN A 319 -19.21 0.96 -19.02
CA ASN A 319 -19.50 2.10 -18.15
C ASN A 319 -19.67 1.59 -16.73
N PHE A 320 -19.01 2.22 -15.77
CA PHE A 320 -18.94 1.74 -14.41
C PHE A 320 -19.34 2.86 -13.45
N LEU A 321 -20.15 2.52 -12.47
CA LEU A 321 -20.59 3.41 -11.39
C LEU A 321 -20.07 2.85 -10.07
N LYS A 322 -19.46 3.71 -9.25
CA LYS A 322 -19.07 3.39 -7.88
C LYS A 322 -20.29 3.47 -6.98
N VAL A 323 -20.53 2.40 -6.21
CA VAL A 323 -21.74 2.20 -5.42
C VAL A 323 -21.40 1.73 -4.01
N ARG A 324 -22.33 1.96 -3.07
CA ARG A 324 -22.29 1.45 -1.71
C ARG A 324 -22.86 0.03 -1.69
N LEU A 325 -22.11 -0.90 -1.15
CA LEU A 325 -22.54 -2.26 -0.87
C LEU A 325 -22.57 -2.47 0.65
N PRO A 326 -23.74 -2.34 1.30
CA PRO A 326 -23.86 -2.52 2.74
C PRO A 326 -23.87 -4.01 3.11
N ILE A 327 -23.11 -4.38 4.13
CA ILE A 327 -23.01 -5.74 4.68
C ILE A 327 -23.27 -5.66 6.19
N ARG A 328 -24.26 -6.44 6.65
CA ARG A 328 -24.63 -6.49 8.06
C ARG A 328 -23.76 -7.50 8.80
N LEU A 329 -23.21 -7.09 9.93
CA LEU A 329 -22.43 -7.94 10.81
C LEU A 329 -23.31 -8.52 11.93
N ASP A 330 -22.92 -9.68 12.46
CA ASP A 330 -23.58 -10.34 13.58
C ASP A 330 -23.44 -9.59 14.91
N ASP A 331 -22.45 -8.71 15.04
CA ASP A 331 -22.28 -7.79 16.17
C ASP A 331 -23.15 -6.51 16.09
N GLY A 332 -24.04 -6.44 15.10
CA GLY A 332 -24.99 -5.34 14.91
C GLY A 332 -24.44 -4.15 14.11
N ARG A 333 -23.16 -4.16 13.73
CA ARG A 333 -22.59 -3.14 12.83
C ARG A 333 -22.99 -3.38 11.37
N THR A 334 -22.90 -2.34 10.55
CA THR A 334 -22.97 -2.45 9.09
C THR A 334 -21.71 -1.86 8.49
N VAL A 335 -21.03 -2.64 7.66
CA VAL A 335 -19.86 -2.19 6.88
C VAL A 335 -20.33 -1.85 5.48
N VAL A 336 -19.77 -0.81 4.89
CA VAL A 336 -20.07 -0.43 3.51
C VAL A 336 -18.81 -0.65 2.67
N TYR A 337 -18.94 -1.42 1.60
CA TYR A 337 -17.90 -1.53 0.58
C TYR A 337 -18.19 -0.52 -0.53
N LEU A 338 -17.17 0.16 -1.04
CA LEU A 338 -17.30 0.91 -2.29
C LEU A 338 -16.89 -0.01 -3.43
N ALA A 339 -17.88 -0.45 -4.20
CA ALA A 339 -17.71 -1.38 -5.30
C ALA A 339 -18.13 -0.75 -6.63
N TRP A 340 -17.65 -1.31 -7.73
CA TRP A 340 -17.99 -0.88 -9.08
C TRP A 340 -19.08 -1.77 -9.66
N VAL A 341 -20.03 -1.14 -10.35
CA VAL A 341 -21.11 -1.80 -11.08
C VAL A 341 -21.08 -1.38 -12.53
N TYR A 342 -21.07 -2.36 -13.44
CA TYR A 342 -21.24 -2.13 -14.86
C TYR A 342 -22.69 -1.75 -15.18
N LEU A 343 -22.86 -0.67 -15.94
CA LEU A 343 -24.13 -0.18 -16.45
C LEU A 343 -24.14 -0.21 -17.98
N LYS A 344 -25.28 -0.63 -18.54
CA LYS A 344 -25.54 -0.47 -19.98
C LYS A 344 -25.57 1.02 -20.34
N ALA A 345 -25.19 1.36 -21.57
CA ALA A 345 -25.13 2.75 -22.04
C ALA A 345 -26.43 3.52 -21.76
N ALA A 346 -27.58 2.96 -22.13
CA ALA A 346 -28.89 3.60 -21.89
C ALA A 346 -29.19 3.85 -20.39
N VAL A 347 -28.65 3.02 -19.49
CA VAL A 347 -28.86 3.15 -18.04
C VAL A 347 -27.96 4.23 -17.46
N ILE A 348 -26.69 4.29 -17.88
CA ILE A 348 -25.81 5.36 -17.40
C ILE A 348 -26.20 6.73 -17.97
N ASP A 349 -26.71 6.79 -19.20
CA ASP A 349 -27.23 8.01 -19.80
C ASP A 349 -28.45 8.53 -19.03
N ASP A 350 -29.40 7.64 -18.69
CA ASP A 350 -30.56 7.97 -17.85
C ASP A 350 -30.11 8.40 -16.45
N PHE A 351 -29.15 7.69 -15.83
CA PHE A 351 -28.57 8.07 -14.54
C PHE A 351 -27.99 9.49 -14.56
N VAL A 352 -27.14 9.81 -15.55
CA VAL A 352 -26.52 11.14 -15.69
C VAL A 352 -27.58 12.22 -15.91
N GLN A 353 -28.62 11.92 -16.69
CA GLN A 353 -29.72 12.84 -16.91
C GLN A 353 -30.50 13.10 -15.61
N ARG A 354 -30.78 12.06 -14.83
CA ARG A 354 -31.47 12.18 -13.53
C ARG A 354 -30.67 12.92 -12.47
N VAL A 355 -29.36 12.76 -12.46
CA VAL A 355 -28.45 13.55 -11.62
C VAL A 355 -28.56 15.03 -12.00
N ARG A 356 -28.55 15.37 -13.29
CA ARG A 356 -28.71 16.76 -13.75
C ARG A 356 -30.07 17.36 -13.41
N ASP A 357 -31.12 16.53 -13.43
CA ASP A 357 -32.50 16.93 -13.18
C ASP A 357 -32.89 16.85 -11.68
N ASP A 358 -31.93 16.53 -10.79
CA ASP A 358 -32.09 16.36 -9.34
C ASP A 358 -33.27 15.42 -8.96
N ASN A 359 -33.45 14.34 -9.72
CA ASN A 359 -34.56 13.39 -9.55
C ASN A 359 -34.09 11.94 -9.39
N LEU A 360 -32.83 11.76 -8.97
CA LEU A 360 -32.21 10.46 -8.78
C LEU A 360 -32.76 9.70 -7.56
N VAL A 361 -33.22 10.41 -6.53
CA VAL A 361 -33.69 9.81 -5.27
C VAL A 361 -34.85 8.85 -5.51
N GLY A 362 -34.71 7.62 -5.02
CA GLY A 362 -35.75 6.58 -5.14
C GLY A 362 -35.85 5.95 -6.54
N HIS A 363 -35.04 6.40 -7.50
CA HIS A 363 -34.92 5.72 -8.79
C HIS A 363 -34.21 4.37 -8.62
N ARG A 364 -34.74 3.35 -9.29
CA ARG A 364 -34.18 1.99 -9.28
C ARG A 364 -33.69 1.63 -10.67
N PHE A 365 -32.48 1.12 -10.76
CA PHE A 365 -31.87 0.73 -12.02
C PHE A 365 -30.93 -0.46 -11.84
N GLU A 366 -30.71 -1.21 -12.92
CA GLU A 366 -29.99 -2.48 -12.88
C GLU A 366 -28.57 -2.36 -13.41
N GLY A 367 -27.67 -3.18 -12.84
CA GLY A 367 -26.30 -3.32 -13.29
C GLY A 367 -25.70 -4.68 -12.94
N LEU A 368 -24.41 -4.86 -13.21
CA LEU A 368 -23.66 -6.06 -12.86
C LEU A 368 -22.47 -5.70 -11.96
N LEU A 369 -22.33 -6.38 -10.82
CA LEU A 369 -21.20 -6.17 -9.92
C LEU A 369 -19.87 -6.46 -10.63
N CYS A 370 -18.88 -5.58 -10.49
CA CYS A 370 -17.64 -5.62 -11.24
C CYS A 370 -16.40 -5.72 -10.36
N ASN A 371 -16.56 -6.14 -9.11
CA ASN A 371 -15.44 -6.49 -8.25
C ASN A 371 -15.66 -7.85 -7.60
N ALA A 372 -14.54 -8.52 -7.34
CA ALA A 372 -14.50 -9.56 -6.33
C ALA A 372 -14.60 -8.88 -4.95
N ILE A 373 -15.51 -9.35 -4.11
CA ILE A 373 -15.74 -8.77 -2.77
C ILE A 373 -15.26 -9.77 -1.74
N GLY A 374 -14.15 -9.46 -1.06
CA GLY A 374 -13.70 -10.28 0.06
C GLY A 374 -14.73 -10.23 1.20
N PRO A 375 -15.07 -11.36 1.85
CA PRO A 375 -14.45 -12.69 1.75
C PRO A 375 -14.99 -13.62 0.63
N TRP A 376 -16.08 -13.25 -0.04
CA TRP A 376 -16.74 -14.11 -1.06
C TRP A 376 -16.00 -14.18 -2.41
N GLY A 377 -15.04 -13.28 -2.64
CA GLY A 377 -14.16 -13.33 -3.81
C GLY A 377 -14.92 -13.17 -5.13
N GLU A 378 -14.55 -13.97 -6.12
CA GLU A 378 -15.09 -13.92 -7.47
C GLU A 378 -16.50 -14.53 -7.58
N ASP A 379 -16.99 -15.22 -6.55
CA ASP A 379 -18.30 -15.87 -6.58
C ASP A 379 -19.46 -14.86 -6.70
N VAL A 380 -19.23 -13.60 -6.31
CA VAL A 380 -20.20 -12.50 -6.49
C VAL A 380 -19.92 -11.65 -7.72
N LEU A 381 -18.80 -11.87 -8.43
CA LEU A 381 -18.42 -11.10 -9.60
C LEU A 381 -19.46 -11.30 -10.72
N ARG A 382 -19.85 -10.20 -11.37
CA ARG A 382 -20.91 -10.12 -12.39
C ARG A 382 -22.32 -10.48 -11.91
N SER A 383 -22.55 -10.54 -10.61
CA SER A 383 -23.89 -10.71 -10.06
C SER A 383 -24.80 -9.55 -10.47
N PRO A 384 -26.05 -9.82 -10.89
CA PRO A 384 -27.03 -8.78 -11.17
C PRO A 384 -27.39 -8.02 -9.90
N VAL A 385 -27.39 -6.70 -9.96
CA VAL A 385 -27.74 -5.83 -8.82
C VAL A 385 -28.79 -4.82 -9.23
N VAL A 386 -29.67 -4.50 -8.29
CA VAL A 386 -30.57 -3.35 -8.37
C VAL A 386 -30.04 -2.27 -7.46
N LEU A 387 -29.84 -1.09 -8.03
CA LEU A 387 -29.30 0.08 -7.37
C LEU A 387 -30.41 1.06 -6.99
N GLY A 388 -30.27 1.69 -5.84
CA GLY A 388 -31.09 2.80 -5.38
C GLY A 388 -30.35 4.11 -5.56
N GLY A 389 -30.93 5.02 -6.34
CA GLY A 389 -30.42 6.38 -6.48
C GLY A 389 -30.52 7.17 -5.17
N GLN A 390 -29.45 7.87 -4.82
CA GLN A 390 -29.31 8.65 -3.59
C GLN A 390 -29.30 10.16 -3.87
N ARG A 391 -29.43 10.96 -2.81
CA ARG A 391 -29.51 12.43 -2.90
C ARG A 391 -28.14 13.02 -3.30
N ILE A 392 -28.15 14.13 -4.01
CA ILE A 392 -26.94 14.93 -4.24
C ILE A 392 -26.68 15.78 -2.98
N ASN A 393 -25.44 15.83 -2.52
CA ASN A 393 -25.01 16.64 -1.40
C ASN A 393 -25.22 18.14 -1.68
N GLU A 394 -25.28 18.95 -0.61
CA GLU A 394 -25.41 20.41 -0.72
C GLU A 394 -24.21 21.07 -1.45
N ASP A 395 -23.06 20.39 -1.49
CA ASP A 395 -21.86 20.80 -2.22
C ASP A 395 -21.84 20.38 -3.70
N GLY A 396 -22.89 19.70 -4.17
CA GLY A 396 -23.01 19.20 -5.55
C GLY A 396 -22.34 17.86 -5.82
N SER A 397 -21.72 17.21 -4.82
CA SER A 397 -21.23 15.84 -4.95
C SER A 397 -22.37 14.82 -4.89
N VAL A 398 -22.31 13.76 -5.69
CA VAL A 398 -23.37 12.73 -5.73
C VAL A 398 -23.13 11.74 -4.58
N HIS A 399 -24.09 11.51 -3.67
CA HIS A 399 -23.99 10.35 -2.78
C HIS A 399 -23.99 9.08 -3.64
N HIS A 400 -22.99 8.22 -3.42
CA HIS A 400 -22.88 6.94 -4.11
C HIS A 400 -24.20 6.15 -4.01
N SER A 401 -24.71 5.69 -5.15
CA SER A 401 -25.93 4.86 -5.18
C SER A 401 -25.71 3.57 -4.39
N GLU A 402 -26.78 3.02 -3.80
CA GLU A 402 -26.67 1.85 -2.92
C GLU A 402 -27.17 0.59 -3.61
N VAL A 403 -26.51 -0.54 -3.39
CA VAL A 403 -26.99 -1.86 -3.81
C VAL A 403 -28.13 -2.28 -2.89
N LEU A 404 -29.34 -2.40 -3.43
CA LEU A 404 -30.54 -2.70 -2.65
C LEU A 404 -30.87 -4.20 -2.63
N GLU A 405 -30.72 -4.86 -3.77
CA GLU A 405 -31.03 -6.27 -3.93
C GLU A 405 -30.23 -6.89 -5.09
N SER A 406 -30.14 -8.21 -5.06
CA SER A 406 -29.57 -9.02 -6.12
C SER A 406 -30.42 -10.28 -6.30
N SER A 407 -30.56 -10.73 -7.55
CA SER A 407 -31.13 -12.05 -7.86
C SER A 407 -30.08 -13.17 -7.82
N ASP A 408 -28.80 -12.84 -7.66
CA ASP A 408 -27.77 -13.83 -7.37
C ASP A 408 -27.97 -14.40 -5.95
N PRO A 409 -28.02 -15.74 -5.76
CA PRO A 409 -28.29 -16.33 -4.47
C PRO A 409 -27.26 -15.98 -3.39
N LEU A 410 -25.99 -15.82 -3.75
CA LEU A 410 -24.94 -15.50 -2.80
C LEU A 410 -25.00 -14.01 -2.44
N LEU A 411 -25.01 -13.12 -3.43
CA LEU A 411 -25.07 -11.67 -3.18
C LEU A 411 -26.38 -11.26 -2.49
N SER A 412 -27.49 -11.96 -2.76
CA SER A 412 -28.75 -11.78 -2.02
C SER A 412 -28.58 -12.07 -0.52
N LYS A 413 -27.86 -13.15 -0.16
CA LYS A 413 -27.52 -13.44 1.25
C LYS A 413 -26.56 -12.41 1.83
N VAL A 414 -25.57 -11.96 1.07
CA VAL A 414 -24.65 -10.89 1.48
C VAL A 414 -25.40 -9.63 1.92
N LEU A 415 -26.45 -9.26 1.18
CA LEU A 415 -27.24 -8.06 1.45
C LEU A 415 -28.27 -8.22 2.59
N THR A 416 -28.82 -9.43 2.76
CA THR A 416 -30.00 -9.65 3.62
C THR A 416 -29.68 -10.31 4.96
N GLU A 417 -28.68 -11.20 5.00
CA GLU A 417 -28.26 -11.93 6.19
C GLU A 417 -27.19 -11.15 6.97
N THR A 418 -26.97 -11.55 8.22
CA THR A 418 -25.87 -11.08 9.06
C THR A 418 -24.68 -12.01 8.95
N TRP A 419 -23.48 -11.46 8.84
CA TRP A 419 -22.24 -12.22 8.68
C TRP A 419 -21.31 -12.06 9.88
N PRO A 420 -20.53 -13.10 10.23
CA PRO A 420 -19.54 -12.96 11.30
C PRO A 420 -18.58 -11.81 11.02
N ALA A 421 -18.47 -10.87 11.94
CA ALA A 421 -17.58 -9.72 11.76
C ALA A 421 -16.12 -10.14 11.52
N ALA A 422 -15.63 -11.18 12.20
CA ALA A 422 -14.30 -11.75 11.94
C ALA A 422 -14.15 -12.33 10.51
N PHE A 423 -15.24 -12.84 9.92
CA PHE A 423 -15.24 -13.36 8.55
C PHE A 423 -15.20 -12.23 7.49
N VAL A 424 -15.94 -11.14 7.73
CA VAL A 424 -16.02 -10.00 6.81
C VAL A 424 -14.81 -9.07 6.93
N LEU A 425 -14.36 -8.81 8.16
CA LEU A 425 -13.28 -7.86 8.47
C LEU A 425 -11.88 -8.51 8.46
N GLY A 426 -11.81 -9.84 8.64
CA GLY A 426 -10.55 -10.55 8.88
C GLY A 426 -9.83 -10.08 10.15
N ASP A 427 -8.52 -10.31 10.24
CA ASP A 427 -7.67 -9.89 11.37
C ASP A 427 -7.42 -8.37 11.44
N ARG A 428 -7.97 -7.59 10.49
CA ARG A 428 -7.79 -6.13 10.40
C ARG A 428 -8.50 -5.37 11.52
N PHE A 429 -9.46 -6.02 12.21
CA PHE A 429 -10.22 -5.44 13.32
C PHE A 429 -10.61 -6.53 14.34
N PRO A 430 -9.75 -6.86 15.33
CA PRO A 430 -10.05 -7.93 16.27
C PRO A 430 -11.29 -7.61 17.12
N HIS A 431 -12.08 -8.65 17.40
CA HIS A 431 -13.13 -8.63 18.43
C HIS A 431 -12.53 -8.34 19.80
N SER A 432 -13.17 -7.49 20.59
CA SER A 432 -13.07 -7.65 22.05
C SER A 432 -14.01 -8.79 22.45
N PRO A 433 -13.57 -9.72 23.32
CA PRO A 433 -14.49 -10.71 23.88
C PRO A 433 -15.57 -9.97 24.65
N SER A 434 -16.82 -10.22 24.28
CA SER A 434 -17.99 -9.79 25.05
C SER A 434 -18.01 -10.54 26.38
N ASP A 435 -18.24 -9.80 27.47
CA ASP A 435 -18.63 -10.35 28.77
C ASP A 435 -20.00 -11.04 28.71
#